data_AF-A0A9E6VXV1-F1
#
_entry.id   AF-A0A9E6VXV1-F1
#
_cell.length_a   1.000
_cell.length_b   1.000
_cell.length_c   1.000
_cell.angle_alpha   90.00
_cell.angle_beta   90.00
_cell.angle_gamma   90.00
#
_symmetry.space_group_name_H-M   'P 1'
#
loop_
_entity.id
_entity.type
_entity.pdbx_description
1 polymer ?
#
loop_
_entity_poly.entity_id
_entity_poly.type
_entity_poly.pdbx_seq_one_letter_code
_entity_poly.pdbx_strand_id
1 'polypeptide(L)'
;MRNFSTDAAGFAALTLSELILQQCVLKGLFSNEEAKELLALAARRHEDAAEGNDEKIALNMEAAHLLRLLASGLEPLFQEERARKPETPASPCSAKPAEPRARPNWVAFPD
;
A
#
# COMPACT_ATOMS: atom_id res chain seq x y z
N MET A 1 -26.90 12.59 1.28
CA MET A 1 -25.74 12.21 2.12
C MET A 1 -25.59 13.15 3.33
N ARG A 2 -26.63 13.38 4.16
CA ARG A 2 -26.57 14.42 5.22
C ARG A 2 -26.57 13.89 6.67
N ASN A 3 -26.61 12.57 6.89
CA ASN A 3 -26.78 11.99 8.24
C ASN A 3 -25.86 10.78 8.49
N PHE A 4 -24.60 10.81 8.08
CA PHE A 4 -23.66 9.75 8.45
C PHE A 4 -22.82 10.18 9.64
N SER A 5 -22.69 9.32 10.66
CA SER A 5 -21.74 9.56 11.74
C SER A 5 -20.32 9.53 11.17
N THR A 6 -19.43 10.32 11.78
CA THR A 6 -17.99 10.31 11.50
C THR A 6 -17.42 8.91 11.55
N ASP A 7 -17.90 8.09 12.48
CA ASP A 7 -17.45 6.72 12.68
C ASP A 7 -17.87 5.80 11.52
N ALA A 8 -19.11 5.96 11.01
CA ALA A 8 -19.58 5.20 9.85
C ALA A 8 -18.81 5.58 8.58
N ALA A 9 -18.48 6.87 8.42
CA ALA A 9 -17.66 7.35 7.31
C ALA A 9 -16.21 6.85 7.42
N GLY A 10 -15.63 6.88 8.63
CA GLY A 10 -14.28 6.38 8.91
C GLY A 10 -14.16 4.87 8.64
N PHE A 11 -15.13 4.08 9.11
CA PHE A 11 -15.16 2.64 8.84
C PHE A 11 -15.28 2.34 7.35
N ALA A 12 -16.20 3.01 6.65
CA ALA A 12 -16.35 2.86 5.19
C ALA A 12 -15.06 3.24 4.44
N ALA A 13 -14.36 4.31 4.86
CA ALA A 13 -13.10 4.71 4.27
C ALA A 13 -11.99 3.66 4.49
N LEU A 14 -11.93 3.05 5.68
CA LEU A 14 -10.98 1.98 6.00
C LEU A 14 -11.23 0.75 5.12
N THR A 15 -12.49 0.31 4.99
CA THR A 15 -12.87 -0.82 4.12
C THR A 15 -12.57 -0.53 2.65
N LEU A 16 -12.84 0.68 2.16
CA LEU A 16 -12.49 1.03 0.77
C LEU A 16 -10.98 1.00 0.55
N SER A 17 -10.21 1.52 1.51
CA SER A 17 -8.74 1.51 1.45
C SER A 17 -8.19 0.08 1.46
N GLU A 18 -8.77 -0.80 2.28
CA GLU A 18 -8.47 -2.23 2.29
C GLU A 18 -8.69 -2.87 0.91
N LEU A 19 -9.89 -2.73 0.34
CA LEU A 19 -10.24 -3.34 -0.95
C LEU A 19 -9.34 -2.84 -2.09
N ILE A 20 -9.00 -1.55 -2.09
CA ILE A 20 -8.09 -0.97 -3.07
C ILE A 20 -6.70 -1.60 -2.93
N LEU A 21 -6.17 -1.68 -1.70
CA LEU A 21 -4.85 -2.26 -1.45
C LEU A 21 -4.79 -3.74 -1.85
N GLN A 22 -5.80 -4.53 -1.47
CA GLN A 22 -5.92 -5.93 -1.87
C GLN A 22 -5.91 -6.08 -3.39
N GLN A 23 -6.67 -5.23 -4.10
CA GLN A 23 -6.72 -5.26 -5.56
C GLN A 23 -5.37 -4.87 -6.19
N CYS A 24 -4.67 -3.89 -5.64
CA CYS A 24 -3.34 -3.51 -6.12
C CYS A 24 -2.35 -4.68 -6.00
N VAL A 25 -2.35 -5.38 -4.87
CA VAL A 25 -1.49 -6.55 -4.64
C VAL A 25 -1.88 -7.71 -5.57
N LEU A 26 -3.17 -8.04 -5.66
CA LEU A 26 -3.66 -9.12 -6.53
C LEU A 26 -3.40 -8.87 -8.03
N LYS A 27 -3.29 -7.61 -8.44
CA LYS A 27 -2.94 -7.21 -9.81
C LYS A 27 -1.44 -7.05 -10.04
N GLY A 28 -0.61 -7.26 -9.00
CA GLY A 28 0.84 -7.11 -9.08
C GLY A 28 1.29 -5.67 -9.28
N LEU A 29 0.46 -4.68 -8.90
CA LEU A 29 0.83 -3.26 -8.90
C LEU A 29 1.75 -2.91 -7.73
N PHE A 30 1.57 -3.62 -6.61
CA PHE A 30 2.47 -3.60 -5.46
C PHE A 30 2.89 -5.03 -5.14
N SER A 31 4.14 -5.19 -4.74
CA SER A 31 4.59 -6.34 -3.99
C SER A 31 4.05 -6.31 -2.56
N ASN A 32 4.03 -7.48 -1.91
CA ASN A 32 3.63 -7.57 -0.50
C ASN A 32 4.45 -6.68 0.43
N GLU A 33 5.76 -6.57 0.19
CA GLU A 33 6.63 -5.71 1.03
C GLU A 33 6.27 -4.24 0.84
N GLU A 34 6.05 -3.78 -0.40
CA GLU A 34 5.60 -2.41 -0.66
C GLU A 34 4.24 -2.10 -0.01
N ALA A 35 3.31 -3.06 -0.02
CA ALA A 35 2.02 -2.91 0.65
C ALA A 35 2.17 -2.81 2.19
N LYS A 36 3.04 -3.65 2.79
CA LYS A 36 3.35 -3.62 4.23
C LYS A 36 4.04 -2.32 4.63
N GLU A 37 5.02 -1.88 3.86
CA GLU A 37 5.72 -0.61 4.06
C GLU A 37 4.77 0.59 3.96
N LEU A 38 3.85 0.58 2.98
CA LEU A 38 2.86 1.64 2.81
C LEU A 38 1.95 1.76 4.05
N LEU A 39 1.45 0.63 4.58
CA LEU A 39 0.63 0.62 5.79
C LEU A 39 1.42 1.08 7.02
N ALA A 40 2.67 0.63 7.16
CA ALA A 40 3.55 1.07 8.24
C ALA A 40 3.83 2.58 8.17
N LEU A 41 4.10 3.11 6.98
CA LEU A 41 4.30 4.53 6.75
C LEU A 41 3.04 5.34 7.06
N ALA A 42 1.87 4.86 6.64
CA ALA A 42 0.60 5.52 6.93
C ALA A 42 0.34 5.58 8.45
N ALA A 43 0.54 4.47 9.17
CA ALA A 43 0.40 4.44 10.63
C ALA A 43 1.37 5.42 11.30
N ARG A 44 2.63 5.44 10.84
CA ARG A 44 3.65 6.35 11.37
C ARG A 44 3.29 7.82 11.14
N ARG A 45 2.76 8.16 9.96
CA ARG A 45 2.32 9.53 9.67
C ARG A 45 1.19 9.99 10.59
N HIS A 46 0.29 9.10 10.98
CA HIS A 46 -0.73 9.43 11.97
C HIS A 46 -0.13 9.63 13.36
N GLU A 47 0.80 8.76 13.80
CA GLU A 47 1.52 8.95 15.06
C GLU A 47 2.26 10.28 15.11
N ASP A 48 3.00 10.63 14.05
CA ASP A 48 3.74 11.89 13.96
C ASP A 48 2.79 13.11 13.89
N ALA A 49 1.54 12.93 13.44
CA ALA A 49 0.52 13.98 13.41
C ALA A 49 -0.30 14.09 14.71
N ALA A 50 -0.08 13.19 15.67
CA ALA A 50 -0.77 13.13 16.96
C ALA A 50 -0.25 14.19 17.94
N GLU A 51 -0.40 15.45 17.56
CA GLU A 51 -0.01 16.63 18.34
C GLU A 51 -1.17 17.64 18.37
N GLY A 52 -1.23 18.44 19.45
CA GLY A 52 -2.20 19.52 19.62
C GLY A 52 -3.26 19.20 20.67
N ASN A 53 -4.54 19.28 20.30
CA ASN A 53 -5.64 19.01 21.21
C ASN A 53 -5.84 17.50 21.44
N ASP A 54 -6.35 17.14 22.62
CA ASP A 54 -6.51 15.74 23.04
C ASP A 54 -7.37 14.92 22.07
N GLU A 55 -8.41 15.53 21.50
CA GLU A 55 -9.30 14.87 20.54
C GLU A 55 -8.57 14.49 19.24
N LYS A 56 -7.76 15.39 18.66
CA LYS A 56 -6.96 15.07 17.47
C LYS A 56 -5.88 14.05 17.78
N ILE A 57 -5.26 14.13 18.95
CA ILE A 57 -4.27 13.14 19.41
C ILE A 57 -4.92 11.77 19.45
N ALA A 58 -6.07 11.64 20.13
CA ALA A 58 -6.81 10.38 20.23
C ALA A 58 -7.20 9.83 18.86
N LEU A 59 -7.76 10.67 17.98
CA LEU A 59 -8.15 10.27 16.62
C LEU A 59 -6.98 9.78 15.78
N ASN A 60 -5.83 10.46 15.83
CA ASN A 60 -4.65 10.03 15.07
C ASN A 60 -4.05 8.74 15.63
N MET A 61 -3.98 8.59 16.95
CA MET A 61 -3.51 7.35 17.56
C MET A 61 -4.43 6.17 17.25
N GLU A 62 -5.74 6.39 17.24
CA GLU A 62 -6.72 5.38 16.83
C GLU A 62 -6.57 5.00 15.35
N ALA A 63 -6.42 5.98 14.46
CA ALA A 63 -6.17 5.72 13.04
C ALA A 63 -4.88 4.91 12.82
N ALA A 64 -3.79 5.26 13.51
CA ALA A 64 -2.55 4.49 13.47
C ALA A 64 -2.73 3.05 13.96
N HIS A 65 -3.51 2.85 15.03
CA HIS A 65 -3.84 1.52 15.54
C HIS A 65 -4.64 0.70 14.52
N LEU A 66 -5.67 1.28 13.91
CA LEU A 66 -6.49 0.63 12.89
C LEU A 66 -5.67 0.21 11.67
N LEU A 67 -4.73 1.04 11.22
CA LEU A 67 -3.84 0.71 10.10
C LEU A 67 -2.92 -0.48 10.42
N ARG A 68 -2.42 -0.59 11.66
CA ARG A 68 -1.61 -1.73 12.12
C ARG A 68 -2.45 -3.01 12.21
N LEU A 69 -3.70 -2.91 12.67
CA LEU A 69 -4.65 -4.03 12.67
C LEU A 69 -4.96 -4.49 11.24
N LEU A 70 -5.19 -3.55 10.33
CA LEU A 70 -5.41 -3.85 8.92
C LEU A 70 -4.21 -4.60 8.31
N ALA A 71 -2.99 -4.14 8.55
CA ALA A 71 -1.77 -4.84 8.10
C ALA A 71 -1.71 -6.28 8.60
N SER A 72 -2.08 -6.50 9.86
CA SER A 72 -2.11 -7.85 10.47
C SER A 72 -3.22 -8.73 9.87
N GLY A 73 -4.40 -8.15 9.59
CA GLY A 73 -5.52 -8.85 8.97
C GLY A 73 -5.25 -9.25 7.52
N LEU A 74 -4.41 -8.49 6.80
CA LEU A 74 -4.03 -8.76 5.41
C LEU A 74 -2.87 -9.76 5.27
N GLU A 75 -2.26 -10.20 6.37
CA GLU A 75 -1.12 -11.14 6.33
C GLU A 75 -1.36 -12.41 5.49
N PRO A 76 -2.55 -13.05 5.50
CA PRO A 76 -2.82 -14.21 4.65
C PRO A 76 -2.68 -13.92 3.15
N LEU A 77 -3.13 -12.73 2.69
CA LEU A 77 -3.01 -12.32 1.30
C LEU A 77 -1.53 -12.22 0.90
N PHE A 78 -0.70 -11.68 1.78
CA PHE A 78 0.74 -11.53 1.55
C PHE A 78 1.49 -12.87 1.54
N GLN A 79 0.94 -13.92 2.15
CA GLN A 79 1.54 -15.27 2.13
C GLN A 79 1.17 -16.03 0.86
N GLU A 80 -0.05 -15.87 0.34
CA GLU A 80 -0.52 -16.55 -0.87
C GLU A 80 0.25 -16.13 -2.13
N GLU A 81 0.62 -14.85 -2.27
CA GLU A 81 1.41 -14.39 -3.41
C GLU A 81 2.81 -15.05 -3.44
N ARG A 82 3.40 -15.30 -2.25
CA ARG A 82 4.68 -15.99 -2.11
C ARG A 82 4.58 -17.44 -2.58
N ALA A 83 3.42 -18.09 -2.40
CA ALA A 83 3.18 -19.44 -2.88
C ALA A 83 2.91 -19.51 -4.41
N ARG A 84 2.47 -18.41 -5.02
CA ARG A 84 2.18 -18.33 -6.47
C ARG A 84 3.37 -17.96 -7.33
N LYS A 85 4.47 -17.43 -6.79
CA LYS A 85 5.74 -17.32 -7.52
C LYS A 85 6.36 -18.72 -7.57
N PRO A 86 6.39 -19.40 -8.74
CA PRO A 86 7.26 -20.55 -8.88
C PRO A 86 8.68 -20.02 -8.70
N GLU A 87 9.48 -20.69 -7.86
CA GLU A 87 10.92 -20.49 -7.85
C GLU A 87 11.42 -20.71 -9.27
N THR A 88 11.72 -19.62 -9.99
CA THR A 88 12.40 -19.71 -11.27
C THR A 88 13.74 -20.37 -10.96
N PRO A 89 14.05 -21.57 -11.48
CA PRO A 89 15.32 -22.19 -11.19
C PRO A 89 16.39 -21.25 -11.72
N ALA A 90 17.35 -20.92 -10.86
CA ALA A 90 18.51 -20.13 -11.23
C ALA A 90 19.26 -20.85 -12.38
N SER A 91 19.07 -20.38 -13.62
CA SER A 91 19.96 -20.77 -14.71
C SER A 91 21.31 -20.08 -14.53
N PRO A 92 22.43 -20.81 -14.62
CA PRO A 92 23.75 -20.25 -14.41
C PRO A 92 24.21 -19.42 -15.61
N CYS A 93 24.83 -18.28 -15.31
CA CYS A 93 25.95 -17.62 -15.99
C CYS A 93 26.11 -17.81 -17.52
N SER A 94 25.99 -16.74 -18.31
CA SER A 94 27.02 -16.28 -19.29
C SER A 94 26.56 -15.12 -20.20
N ALA A 95 27.26 -13.98 -20.07
CA ALA A 95 27.77 -13.09 -21.14
C ALA A 95 26.83 -12.48 -22.23
N LYS A 96 26.45 -11.21 -22.07
CA LYS A 96 26.93 -10.01 -22.83
C LYS A 96 26.03 -8.77 -22.53
N PRO A 97 26.58 -7.53 -22.51
CA PRO A 97 25.78 -6.34 -22.24
C PRO A 97 25.01 -5.92 -23.50
N ALA A 98 23.68 -5.90 -23.42
CA ALA A 98 22.82 -5.34 -24.47
C ALA A 98 22.59 -3.84 -24.18
N GLU A 99 22.86 -3.02 -25.18
CA GLU A 99 22.75 -1.56 -25.19
C GLU A 99 21.35 -1.05 -24.74
N PRO A 100 21.27 0.15 -24.13
CA PRO A 100 20.00 0.71 -23.69
C PRO A 100 19.19 1.19 -24.90
N ARG A 101 18.10 0.48 -25.24
CA ARG A 101 17.10 0.97 -26.19
C ARG A 101 16.39 2.19 -25.60
N ALA A 102 16.61 3.35 -26.18
CA ALA A 102 15.92 4.60 -25.88
C ALA A 102 14.39 4.41 -26.01
N ARG A 103 13.65 4.73 -24.95
CA ARG A 103 12.18 4.77 -24.99
C ARG A 103 11.74 6.00 -25.78
N PRO A 104 10.77 5.91 -26.72
CA PRO A 104 10.24 7.08 -27.39
C PRO A 104 9.42 7.92 -26.40
N ASN A 105 9.79 9.19 -26.27
CA ASN A 105 9.12 10.17 -25.42
C ASN A 105 7.85 10.68 -26.14
N TRP A 106 6.68 10.19 -25.75
CA TRP A 106 5.39 10.58 -26.33
C TRP A 106 4.73 11.71 -25.56
N VAL A 107 5.37 12.88 -25.47
CA VAL A 107 4.67 14.13 -25.15
C VAL A 107 5.41 15.30 -25.81
N ALA A 108 4.80 15.92 -26.82
CA ALA A 108 5.20 17.22 -27.33
C ALA A 108 4.23 18.27 -26.77
N PHE A 109 4.75 19.28 -26.08
CA PHE A 109 3.97 20.45 -25.68
C PHE A 109 4.21 21.57 -26.70
N PRO A 110 3.16 22.28 -27.15
CA PRO A 110 3.31 23.44 -28.03
C PRO A 110 3.79 24.68 -27.25
N ASP A 111 4.56 25.53 -27.95
CA ASP A 111 5.13 26.80 -27.47
C ASP A 111 4.06 27.84 -27.07
#